data_AF-A0A965YF78-F1
#
_entry.id   AF-A0A965YF78-F1
#
_cell.length_a   1.000
_cell.length_b   1.000
_cell.length_c   1.000
_cell.angle_alpha   90.00
_cell.angle_beta   90.00
_cell.angle_gamma   90.00
#
_symmetry.space_group_name_H-M   'P 1'
#
loop_
_entity.id
_entity.type
_entity.pdbx_description
1 polymer ?
#
loop_
_entity_poly.entity_id
_entity_poly.type
_entity_poly.pdbx_seq_one_letter_code
_entity_poly.pdbx_strand_id
1 'polypeptide(L)' 'MGEKIIGVHAIEEGLKRAASGSILYISRGMGAHTEALERQAQLTGKVIVKKVAKV' A
#
# COMPACT_ATOMS: atom_id res chain seq x y z
N MET A 1 -8.12 20.89 4.87
CA MET A 1 -8.63 20.51 3.54
C MET A 1 -8.18 19.09 3.28
N GLY A 2 -9.11 18.12 3.31
CA GLY A 2 -8.79 16.69 3.20
C GLY A 2 -8.74 16.27 1.74
N GLU A 3 -7.55 16.00 1.24
CA GLU A 3 -7.36 15.50 -0.12
C GLU A 3 -7.88 14.06 -0.18
N LYS A 4 -8.91 13.82 -1.01
CA LYS A 4 -9.50 12.49 -1.16
C LYS A 4 -8.62 11.67 -2.08
N ILE A 5 -7.62 11.02 -1.52
CA ILE A 5 -6.71 10.18 -2.31
C ILE A 5 -7.37 8.83 -2.57
N ILE A 6 -7.73 8.57 -3.83
CA ILE A 6 -8.32 7.32 -4.29
C ILE A 6 -7.38 6.69 -5.32
N GLY A 7 -7.03 5.42 -5.12
CA GLY A 7 -6.28 4.62 -6.10
C GLY A 7 -4.82 4.35 -5.72
N VAL A 8 -4.21 3.44 -6.49
CA VAL A 8 -2.85 2.91 -6.32
C VAL A 8 -1.80 3.99 -6.07
N HIS A 9 -1.94 5.13 -6.73
CA HIS A 9 -1.06 6.29 -6.60
C HIS A 9 -0.97 6.83 -5.16
N ALA A 10 -2.08 6.77 -4.41
CA ALA A 10 -2.12 7.15 -2.99
C ALA A 10 -1.18 6.30 -2.14
N ILE A 11 -1.16 5.01 -2.46
CA ILE A 11 -0.39 4.01 -1.72
C ILE A 11 1.09 4.14 -2.10
N GLU A 12 1.40 4.41 -3.37
CA GLU A 12 2.76 4.69 -3.83
C GLU A 12 3.37 5.92 -3.13
N GLU A 13 2.63 7.03 -3.05
CA GLU A 13 3.10 8.23 -2.35
C GLU A 13 3.20 8.00 -0.83
N GLY A 14 2.26 7.23 -0.27
CA GLY A 14 2.32 6.77 1.12
C GLY A 14 3.57 5.94 1.41
N LEU A 15 3.92 5.00 0.53
CA LEU A 15 5.12 4.16 0.65
C LEU A 15 6.42 4.95 0.63
N LYS A 16 6.51 6.00 -0.20
CA LYS A 16 7.69 6.88 -0.25
C LYS A 16 7.92 7.63 1.07
N ARG A 17 6.84 8.01 1.75
CA ARG A 17 6.86 8.79 2.99
C ARG A 17 6.75 7.94 4.27
N ALA A 18 6.49 6.64 4.13
CA ALA A 18 6.29 5.74 5.26
C ALA A 18 7.53 5.63 6.13
N ALA A 19 7.34 5.77 7.45
CA ALA A 19 8.38 5.50 8.43
C ALA A 19 8.67 3.99 8.49
N SER A 20 9.92 3.64 8.82
CA SER A 20 10.30 2.24 9.05
C SER A 20 9.44 1.61 10.15
N GLY A 21 8.94 0.39 9.90
CA GLY A 21 8.03 -0.33 10.79
C GLY A 21 6.54 -0.08 10.53
N SER A 22 6.18 0.79 9.57
CA SER A 22 4.77 1.05 9.25
C SER A 22 4.08 -0.18 8.62
N ILE A 23 2.76 -0.31 8.82
CA ILE A 23 1.98 -1.43 8.28
C ILE A 23 1.12 -0.93 7.12
N LEU A 24 1.29 -1.53 5.94
CA LEU A 24 0.45 -1.28 4.77
C LEU A 24 -0.65 -2.34 4.70
N TYR A 25 -1.91 -1.91 4.76
CA TYR A 25 -3.07 -2.78 4.58
C TYR A 25 -3.53 -2.72 3.12
N ILE A 26 -3.56 -3.88 2.45
CA ILE A 26 -4.02 -4.00 1.07
C ILE A 26 -5.26 -4.88 1.02
N SER A 27 -6.33 -4.40 0.39
CA SER A 27 -7.52 -5.22 0.14
C SER A 27 -7.24 -6.28 -0.91
N ARG A 28 -7.62 -7.53 -0.63
CA ARG A 28 -7.66 -8.60 -1.64
C ARG A 28 -8.67 -8.26 -2.73
N GLY A 29 -8.40 -8.69 -3.96
CA GLY A 29 -9.30 -8.52 -5.10
C GLY A 29 -9.03 -7.29 -6.00
N MET A 30 -7.93 -6.56 -5.79
CA MET A 30 -7.52 -5.44 -6.66
C MET A 30 -6.71 -5.88 -7.90
N GLY A 31 -6.60 -7.19 -8.15
CA GLY A 31 -5.88 -7.75 -9.31
C GLY A 31 -4.39 -7.35 -9.33
N ALA A 32 -3.87 -7.06 -10.53
CA ALA A 32 -2.46 -6.72 -10.79
C ALA A 32 -1.94 -5.53 -9.96
N HIS A 33 -2.82 -4.62 -9.53
CA HIS A 33 -2.44 -3.50 -8.67
C HIS A 33 -2.02 -3.94 -7.27
N THR A 34 -2.57 -5.06 -6.77
CA THR A 34 -2.17 -5.65 -5.48
C THR A 34 -0.71 -6.07 -5.55
N GLU A 35 -0.34 -6.80 -6.60
CA GLU A 35 1.00 -7.37 -6.76
C GLU A 35 2.05 -6.28 -6.95
N ALA A 36 1.74 -5.23 -7.72
CA ALA A 36 2.62 -4.08 -7.90
C ALA A 36 2.93 -3.37 -6.56
N LEU A 37 1.90 -3.16 -5.73
CA LEU A 37 2.04 -2.53 -4.41
C LEU A 37 2.78 -3.42 -3.42
N GLU A 38 2.50 -4.73 -3.43
CA GLU A 38 3.25 -5.71 -2.62
C GLU A 38 4.73 -5.68 -2.98
N ARG A 39 5.05 -5.67 -4.27
CA ARG A 39 6.43 -5.61 -4.76
C ARG A 39 7.12 -4.32 -4.35
N GLN A 40 6.47 -3.17 -4.51
CA GLN A 40 7.05 -1.88 -4.09
C GLN A 40 7.29 -1.83 -2.58
N ALA A 41 6.34 -2.31 -1.77
CA ALA A 41 6.47 -2.39 -0.33
C ALA A 41 7.65 -3.29 0.07
N GLN A 42 7.81 -4.46 -0.55
CA GLN A 42 8.95 -5.35 -0.32
C GLN A 42 10.28 -4.69 -0.69
N LEU A 43 10.36 -4.01 -1.85
CA LEU A 43 11.58 -3.33 -2.30
C LEU A 43 12.01 -2.21 -1.36
N THR A 44 11.07 -1.53 -0.71
CA THR A 44 11.41 -0.48 0.26
C THR A 44 11.94 -1.04 1.58
N GLY A 45 11.56 -2.27 1.97
CA GLY A 45 12.00 -2.93 3.22
C GLY A 45 11.58 -2.21 4.52
N LYS A 46 10.88 -1.08 4.41
CA LYS A 46 10.48 -0.21 5.53
C LYS A 46 9.11 -0.57 6.09
N VAL A 47 8.29 -1.27 5.32
CA VAL A 47 6.88 -1.49 5.62
C VAL A 47 6.53 -2.97 5.66
N ILE A 48 5.60 -3.32 6.55
CA ILE A 48 5.03 -4.67 6.66
C ILE A 48 3.71 -4.69 5.91
N VAL A 49 3.54 -5.58 4.94
CA VAL A 49 2.30 -5.68 4.17
C VAL A 49 1.34 -6.68 4.83
N LYS A 50 0.09 -6.26 5.05
CA LYS A 50 -1.01 -7.11 5.51
C LYS A 50 -2.17 -7.10 4.54
N LYS A 51 -2.54 -8.28 4.03
CA LYS A 51 -3.67 -8.45 3.12
C LYS A 51 -4.96 -8.67 3.89
N VAL A 52 -5.94 -7.79 3.69
CA VAL A 52 -7.28 -7.88 4.30
C VAL A 52 -8.33 -8.25 3.27
N ALA A 53 -9.34 -9.02 3.66
CA ALA A 53 -10.48 -9.30 2.79
C ALA A 53 -11.35 -8.03 2.66
N LYS A 54 -11.92 -7.81 1.47
CA LYS A 54 -12.99 -6.82 1.30
C LYS A 54 -14.27 -7.44 1.86
N VAL A 55 -14.73 -6.92 3.00
CA VAL A 55 -16.07 -7.24 3.53
C VAL A 55 -17.12 -6.38 2.84
#